data_AF-A0A845PV29-F1
#
_entry.id   AF-A0A845PV29-F1
#
_cell.length_a   1.000
_cell.length_b   1.000
_cell.length_c   1.000
_cell.angle_alpha   90.00
_cell.angle_beta   90.00
_cell.angle_gamma   90.00
#
_symmetry.space_group_name_H-M   'P 1'
#
loop_
_entity.id
_entity.type
_entity.pdbx_description
1 polymer ?
#
loop_
_entity_poly.entity_id
_entity_poly.type
_entity_poly.pdbx_seq_one_letter_code
_entity_poly.pdbx_strand_id
1 'polypeptide(L)'
;FGKRFINFVIGDRSHQTAEEFWETIKQHKMEKIASDHWKSYQGIVPKEKHLQTKAETFTVEAYNSLFRHFLARMRRKSKCYSRKIEMLR
;
A
#
# COMPACT_ATOMS: atom_id res chain seq x y z
N PHE A 1 2.14 -13.75 17.27
CA PHE A 1 1.96 -13.65 15.81
C PHE A 1 2.03 -12.19 15.41
N GLY A 2 3.07 -11.79 14.67
CA GLY A 2 3.30 -10.39 14.28
C GLY A 2 2.84 -10.11 12.85
N LYS A 3 2.65 -8.83 12.53
CA LYS A 3 2.42 -8.37 11.15
C LYS A 3 3.73 -8.51 10.38
N ARG A 4 3.68 -9.15 9.21
CA ARG A 4 4.84 -9.34 8.32
C ARG A 4 4.62 -8.60 7.02
N PHE A 5 5.61 -7.80 6.63
CA PHE A 5 5.66 -7.21 5.31
C PHE A 5 6.01 -8.29 4.27
N ILE A 6 5.20 -8.44 3.22
CA ILE A 6 5.37 -9.50 2.21
C ILE A 6 6.12 -8.96 0.99
N ASN A 7 5.54 -7.97 0.31
CA ASN A 7 6.14 -7.37 -0.87
C ASN A 7 5.55 -5.99 -1.18
N PHE A 8 6.17 -5.28 -2.12
CA PHE A 8 5.64 -4.08 -2.77
C PHE A 8 6.13 -3.99 -4.22
N VAL A 9 5.43 -3.19 -5.02
CA VAL A 9 5.85 -2.79 -6.36
C VAL A 9 5.90 -1.26 -6.41
N ILE A 10 6.84 -0.70 -7.17
CA ILE A 10 6.90 0.73 -7.46
C ILE A 10 6.37 0.93 -8.88
N GLY A 11 5.25 1.63 -9.00
CA GLY A 11 4.66 1.98 -10.29
C GLY A 11 3.67 3.13 -10.15
N ASP A 12 2.81 3.27 -11.14
CA ASP A 12 1.75 4.26 -11.13
C ASP A 12 0.45 3.69 -10.53
N ARG A 13 -0.66 4.42 -10.68
CA ARG A 13 -1.99 3.96 -10.25
C ARG A 13 -2.73 3.26 -11.39
N SER A 14 -2.01 2.49 -12.23
CA SER A 14 -2.61 1.70 -13.31
C SER A 14 -3.12 0.35 -12.82
N HIS A 15 -3.96 -0.27 -13.64
CA HIS A 15 -4.36 -1.67 -13.42
C HIS A 15 -3.17 -2.62 -13.58
N GLN A 16 -2.30 -2.35 -14.55
CA GLN A 16 -1.12 -3.15 -14.86
C GLN A 16 -0.15 -3.26 -13.68
N THR A 17 0.13 -2.16 -12.99
CA THR A 17 0.95 -2.21 -11.77
C THR A 17 0.30 -3.05 -10.65
N ALA A 18 -1.02 -3.08 -10.59
CA ALA A 18 -1.73 -3.91 -9.63
C ALA A 18 -1.62 -5.41 -9.98
N GLU A 19 -1.70 -5.76 -11.26
CA GLU A 19 -1.47 -7.14 -11.75
C GLU A 19 -0.04 -7.60 -11.46
N GLU A 20 0.96 -6.75 -11.76
CA GLU A 20 2.37 -7.05 -11.44
C GLU A 20 2.53 -7.35 -9.95
N PHE A 21 1.95 -6.51 -9.09
CA PHE A 21 1.95 -6.75 -7.64
C PHE A 21 1.29 -8.08 -7.28
N TRP A 22 0.11 -8.37 -7.84
CA TRP A 22 -0.63 -9.60 -7.58
C TRP A 22 0.17 -10.85 -7.93
N GLU A 23 0.83 -10.86 -9.09
CA GLU A 23 1.66 -11.98 -9.54
C GLU A 23 2.77 -12.31 -8.53
N THR A 24 3.33 -11.30 -7.86
CA THR A 24 4.38 -11.53 -6.86
C THR A 24 3.87 -12.18 -5.56
N ILE A 25 2.60 -12.00 -5.21
CA ILE A 25 2.06 -12.44 -3.92
C ILE A 25 1.06 -13.59 -4.02
N LYS A 26 0.48 -13.87 -5.19
CA LYS A 26 -0.62 -14.85 -5.37
C LYS A 26 -0.29 -16.27 -4.93
N GLN A 27 0.99 -16.64 -4.90
CA GLN A 27 1.48 -17.94 -4.44
C GLN A 27 1.26 -18.17 -2.93
N HIS A 28 1.04 -17.11 -2.15
CA HIS A 28 0.77 -17.22 -0.73
C HIS A 28 -0.66 -17.73 -0.51
N LYS A 29 -0.82 -18.72 0.38
CA LYS A 29 -2.13 -19.21 0.80
C LYS A 29 -2.83 -18.17 1.68
N MET A 30 -3.54 -17.24 1.04
CA MET A 30 -4.34 -16.21 1.68
C MET A 30 -5.82 -16.63 1.71
N GLU A 31 -6.41 -16.64 2.90
CA GLU A 31 -7.84 -16.97 3.10
C GLU A 31 -8.74 -15.75 2.95
N LYS A 32 -8.32 -14.61 3.49
CA LYS A 32 -9.02 -13.33 3.41
C LYS A 32 -8.06 -12.24 2.96
N ILE A 33 -8.52 -11.38 2.06
CA ILE A 33 -7.73 -10.30 1.50
C ILE A 33 -8.53 -9.02 1.67
N ALA A 34 -8.06 -8.15 2.56
CA ALA A 34 -8.65 -6.84 2.75
C ALA A 34 -7.93 -5.80 1.88
N SER A 35 -8.70 -4.98 1.17
CA SER A 35 -8.17 -3.83 0.42
C SER A 35 -9.09 -2.62 0.57
N ASP A 36 -8.60 -1.46 0.13
CA ASP A 36 -9.47 -0.31 -0.06
C ASP A 36 -10.40 -0.50 -1.27
N HIS A 37 -11.20 0.53 -1.56
CA HIS A 37 -12.19 0.52 -2.63
C HIS A 37 -11.60 0.86 -4.02
N TRP A 38 -10.29 0.71 -4.23
CA TRP A 38 -9.71 0.93 -5.56
C TRP A 38 -10.16 -0.16 -6.55
N LYS A 39 -10.74 0.26 -7.68
CA LYS A 39 -11.38 -0.61 -8.68
C LYS A 39 -10.47 -1.73 -9.20
N SER A 40 -9.16 -1.49 -9.32
CA SER A 40 -8.21 -2.51 -9.80
C SER A 40 -8.19 -3.77 -8.94
N TYR A 41 -8.41 -3.64 -7.62
CA TYR A 41 -8.42 -4.81 -6.73
C TYR A 41 -9.57 -5.77 -7.02
N GLN A 42 -10.71 -5.27 -7.50
CA GLN A 42 -11.84 -6.12 -7.88
C GLN A 42 -11.55 -6.99 -9.11
N GLY A 43 -10.58 -6.60 -9.94
CA GLY A 43 -10.17 -7.36 -11.13
C GLY A 43 -9.10 -8.42 -10.85
N ILE A 44 -8.26 -8.22 -9.83
CA ILE A 44 -7.10 -9.09 -9.56
C ILE A 44 -7.33 -10.02 -8.35
N VAL A 45 -8.15 -9.63 -7.37
CA VAL A 45 -8.41 -10.41 -6.15
C VAL A 45 -9.64 -11.29 -6.35
N PRO A 46 -9.58 -12.60 -6.03
CA PRO A 46 -10.75 -13.48 -6.06
C PRO A 46 -11.90 -12.96 -5.20
N LYS A 47 -13.10 -12.86 -5.77
CA LYS A 47 -14.28 -12.25 -5.12
C LYS A 47 -14.66 -12.93 -3.81
N GLU A 48 -14.46 -14.24 -3.73
CA GLU A 48 -14.80 -15.06 -2.57
C GLU A 48 -13.92 -14.75 -1.35
N LYS A 49 -12.74 -14.17 -1.60
CA LYS A 49 -11.73 -13.84 -0.57
C LYS A 49 -11.63 -12.34 -0.31
N HIS A 50 -12.26 -11.52 -1.16
CA HIS A 50 -12.06 -10.08 -1.20
C HIS A 50 -12.97 -9.36 -0.21
N LEU A 51 -12.37 -8.65 0.73
CA LEU A 51 -13.06 -7.76 1.65
C LEU A 51 -12.65 -6.31 1.37
N GLN A 52 -13.58 -5.50 0.88
CA GLN A 52 -13.32 -4.07 0.69
C GLN A 52 -13.64 -3.31 1.97
N THR A 53 -12.63 -2.78 2.63
CA THR A 53 -12.76 -2.03 3.89
C THR A 53 -11.57 -1.11 4.11
N LYS A 54 -11.82 0.03 4.76
CA LYS A 54 -10.76 0.94 5.22
C LYS A 54 -10.23 0.59 6.62
N ALA A 55 -11.01 -0.15 7.42
CA ALA A 55 -10.63 -0.46 8.80
C ALA A 55 -9.37 -1.36 8.86
N GLU A 56 -9.25 -2.29 7.91
CA GLU A 56 -8.17 -3.27 7.88
C GLU A 56 -6.89 -2.75 7.18
N THR A 57 -6.96 -1.60 6.49
CA THR A 57 -5.83 -1.06 5.70
C THR A 57 -4.86 -0.20 6.50
N PHE A 58 -5.12 0.04 7.80
CA PHE A 58 -4.28 0.89 8.66
C PHE A 58 -2.81 0.46 8.67
N THR A 59 -2.55 -0.85 8.67
CA THR A 59 -1.18 -1.39 8.65
C THR A 59 -0.46 -1.04 7.35
N VAL A 60 -1.13 -1.15 6.21
CA VAL A 60 -0.56 -0.84 4.89
C VAL A 60 -0.26 0.66 4.79
N GLU A 61 -1.15 1.50 5.31
CA GLU A 61 -0.94 2.94 5.38
C GLU A 61 0.25 3.32 6.28
N ALA A 62 0.42 2.62 7.42
CA ALA A 62 1.56 2.80 8.29
C ALA A 62 2.88 2.45 7.58
N TYR A 63 2.97 1.31 6.88
CA TYR A 63 4.15 0.96 6.08
C TYR A 63 4.43 1.99 4.97
N ASN A 64 3.38 2.41 4.25
CA ASN A 64 3.50 3.45 3.24
C ASN A 64 3.99 4.78 3.84
N SER A 65 3.63 5.10 5.08
CA SER A 65 4.15 6.27 5.79
C SER A 65 5.63 6.11 6.13
N LEU A 66 6.05 4.94 6.62
CA LEU A 66 7.45 4.64 6.94
C LEU A 66 8.33 4.72 5.69
N PHE A 67 7.93 4.10 4.58
CA PHE A 67 8.69 4.16 3.33
C PHE A 67 8.91 5.59 2.85
N ARG A 68 7.88 6.45 2.89
CA ARG A 68 8.02 7.86 2.50
C ARG A 68 8.88 8.67 3.46
N HIS A 69 9.00 8.24 4.72
CA HIS A 69 9.83 8.92 5.71
C HIS A 69 11.31 8.57 5.52
N PHE A 70 11.63 7.28 5.41
CA PHE A 70 13.02 6.80 5.39
C PHE A 70 13.64 6.75 3.99
N LEU A 71 12.87 6.44 2.96
CA LEU A 71 13.40 6.33 1.59
C LEU A 71 13.37 7.69 0.90
N ALA A 72 14.55 8.26 0.66
CA ALA A 72 14.68 9.58 0.02
C ALA A 72 13.95 9.66 -1.34
N ARG A 73 13.99 8.58 -2.13
CA ARG A 73 13.31 8.49 -3.43
C ARG A 73 11.78 8.52 -3.33
N MET A 74 11.20 8.14 -2.19
CA MET A 74 9.75 8.11 -1.97
C MET A 74 9.24 9.31 -1.15
N ARG A 75 10.11 10.29 -0.88
CA ARG A 75 9.79 11.39 0.03
C ARG A 75 8.65 12.24 -0.52
N ARG A 76 7.61 12.44 0.30
CA ARG A 76 6.52 13.38 -0.02
C ARG A 76 6.69 14.68 0.75
N LYS A 77 6.67 15.82 0.03
CA LYS A 77 6.85 17.15 0.64
C LYS A 77 5.94 17.38 1.85
N SER A 78 4.67 17.00 1.73
CA SER A 78 3.66 17.19 2.77
C SER A 78 3.83 16.32 4.03
N LYS A 79 4.70 15.30 4.01
CA LYS A 79 4.93 14.41 5.15
C LYS A 79 6.26 14.68 5.83
N CYS A 80 7.29 15.00 5.06
CA CYS A 80 8.67 15.06 5.56
C CYS A 80 9.14 16.47 5.92
N TYR A 81 8.40 17.51 5.54
CA TYR A 81 8.78 18.89 5.80
C TYR A 81 7.63 19.64 6.44
N SER A 82 7.97 20.55 7.35
CA SER A 82 7.00 21.50 7.90
C SER A 82 6.51 22.44 6.80
N ARG A 83 5.24 22.85 6.89
CA ARG A 83 4.69 23.91 6.03
C ARG A 83 4.96 25.31 6.59
N LYS A 84 5.36 25.43 7.85
CA LYS A 84 5.67 26.71 8.49
C LYS A 84 7.13 27.08 8.22
N ILE A 85 7.35 28.27 7.63
CA ILE A 85 8.69 28.79 7.30
C ILE A 85 9.58 28.86 8.53
N GLU A 86 9.03 29.24 9.69
CA GLU A 86 9.75 29.30 10.97
C GLU A 86 10.40 27.96 11.37
N MET A 87 9.77 26.85 10.99
CA MET A 87 10.25 25.50 11.30
C MET A 87 11.24 24.96 10.25
N LEU A 88 11.53 25.73 9.19
CA LEU A 88 12.45 25.38 8.11
C LEU A 88 13.75 26.20 8.15
N ARG A 89 13.85 27.16 9.08
CA ARG A 89 15.09 27.87 9.41
C ARG A 89 15.92 27.03 10.37
#